data_AF-A0A2V8MZ78-F1
#
_entry.id   AF-A0A2V8MZ78-F1
#
_cell.length_a   1.000
_cell.length_b   1.000
_cell.length_c   1.000
_cell.angle_alpha   90.00
_cell.angle_beta   90.00
_cell.angle_gamma   90.00
#
_symmetry.space_group_name_H-M   'P 1'
#
loop_
_entity.id
_entity.type
_entity.pdbx_description
1 polymer ?
#
loop_
_entity_poly.entity_id
_entity_poly.type
_entity_poly.pdbx_seq_one_letter_code
_entity_poly.pdbx_strand_id
1 'polypeptide(L)'
;FEPEAARLAAQRAEREDLEEMQEVIEKMSESVKTGELPNSFDLKFHKLIARAARNPILEMLSESMLEVASQVITGLHPSTDVLKHVVKRHREVFEAVRDHNPDLAFAVMSRHIIDVRNRLARQKGRQPKLRSNKR
;
A
#
# COMPACT_ATOMS: atom_id res chain seq x y z
N PHE A 1 11.20 -3.52 3.51
CA PHE A 1 11.67 -3.42 2.12
C PHE A 1 10.95 -2.29 1.41
N GLU A 2 9.63 -2.16 1.52
CA GLU A 2 8.88 -1.11 0.81
C GLU A 2 9.32 0.35 1.07
N PRO A 3 9.66 0.78 2.29
CA PRO A 3 10.18 2.14 2.47
C PRO A 3 11.48 2.40 1.71
N GLU A 4 12.34 1.38 1.63
CA GLU A 4 13.59 1.46 0.86
C GLU A 4 13.33 1.40 -0.64
N ALA A 5 12.34 0.61 -1.07
CA ALA A 5 11.87 0.63 -2.46
C ALA A 5 11.33 2.01 -2.84
N ALA A 6 10.54 2.66 -1.98
CA ALA A 6 10.04 4.02 -2.20
C ALA A 6 11.18 5.06 -2.26
N ARG A 7 12.18 4.94 -1.37
CA ARG A 7 13.40 5.77 -1.40
C ARG A 7 14.11 5.65 -2.75
N LEU A 8 14.32 4.43 -3.22
CA LEU A 8 15.00 4.16 -4.49
C LEU A 8 14.15 4.58 -5.70
N ALA A 9 12.83 4.38 -5.63
CA ALA A 9 11.90 4.85 -6.66
C ALA A 9 11.99 6.37 -6.80
N ALA A 10 12.02 7.12 -5.71
CA ALA A 10 12.22 8.58 -5.78
C ALA A 10 13.55 8.98 -6.44
N GLN A 11 14.58 8.14 -6.40
CA GLN A 11 15.87 8.41 -7.06
C GLN A 11 15.91 7.98 -8.53
N ARG A 12 15.06 7.04 -8.94
CA ARG A 12 15.25 6.26 -10.18
C ARG A 12 14.01 6.15 -11.07
N ALA A 13 12.84 6.59 -10.60
CA ALA A 13 11.61 6.53 -11.36
C ALA A 13 11.75 7.33 -12.66
N GLU A 14 11.30 6.71 -13.74
CA GLU A 14 11.19 7.36 -15.05
C GLU A 14 9.79 7.94 -15.24
N ARG A 15 9.60 8.75 -16.27
CA ARG A 15 8.31 9.42 -16.53
C ARG A 15 7.16 8.42 -16.63
N GLU A 16 7.39 7.29 -17.29
CA GLU A 16 6.42 6.22 -17.48
C GLU A 16 6.01 5.59 -16.13
N ASP A 17 6.94 5.46 -15.17
CA ASP A 17 6.62 4.98 -13.83
C ASP A 17 5.70 5.96 -13.10
N LEU A 18 5.96 7.26 -13.21
CA LEU A 18 5.16 8.32 -12.58
C LEU A 18 3.75 8.39 -13.17
N GLU A 19 3.62 8.28 -14.49
CA GLU A 19 2.34 8.24 -15.19
C GLU A 19 1.49 7.05 -14.71
N GLU A 20 2.07 5.85 -14.66
CA GLU A 20 1.37 4.66 -14.18
C GLU A 20 0.96 4.76 -12.70
N MET A 21 1.83 5.31 -11.84
CA MET A 21 1.51 5.53 -10.42
C MET A 21 0.35 6.52 -10.25
N GLN A 22 0.36 7.61 -11.02
CA GLN A 22 -0.68 8.62 -10.97
C GLN A 22 -2.03 8.02 -11.37
N GLU A 23 -2.10 7.29 -12.48
CA GLU A 23 -3.33 6.64 -12.94
C GLU A 23 -3.92 5.71 -11.87
N VAL A 24 -3.07 4.94 -11.19
CA VAL A 24 -3.52 4.03 -10.13
C VAL A 24 -4.07 4.82 -8.95
N ILE A 25 -3.42 5.89 -8.52
CA ILE A 25 -3.90 6.75 -7.42
C ILE A 25 -5.24 7.41 -7.77
N GLU A 26 -5.44 7.81 -9.01
CA GLU A 26 -6.70 8.38 -9.48
C GLU A 26 -7.82 7.33 -9.42
N LYS A 27 -7.59 6.12 -9.94
CA LYS A 27 -8.52 4.99 -9.86
C LYS A 27 -8.85 4.59 -8.42
N MET A 28 -7.87 4.60 -7.52
CA MET A 28 -8.09 4.41 -6.09
C MET A 28 -8.98 5.51 -5.51
N SER A 29 -8.70 6.77 -5.85
CA SER A 29 -9.43 7.94 -5.35
C SER A 29 -10.90 7.91 -5.79
N GLU A 30 -11.18 7.44 -7.00
CA GLU A 30 -12.54 7.25 -7.51
C GLU A 30 -13.25 6.09 -6.82
N SER A 31 -12.60 4.94 -6.67
CA SER A 31 -13.17 3.77 -6.01
C SER A 31 -13.60 4.07 -4.59
N VAL A 32 -12.78 4.82 -3.83
CA VAL A 32 -13.10 5.14 -2.44
C VAL A 32 -14.35 6.05 -2.31
N LYS A 33 -14.73 6.79 -3.36
CA LYS A 33 -16.00 7.56 -3.37
C LYS A 33 -17.22 6.64 -3.33
N THR A 34 -17.12 5.43 -3.88
CA THR A 34 -18.18 4.41 -3.82
C THR A 34 -18.07 3.51 -2.59
N GLY A 35 -17.16 3.83 -1.67
CA GLY A 35 -17.02 3.14 -0.38
C GLY A 35 -16.10 1.92 -0.41
N GLU A 36 -15.46 1.62 -1.54
CA GLU A 36 -14.61 0.44 -1.71
C GLU A 36 -13.22 0.81 -2.22
N LEU A 37 -12.24 -0.03 -1.91
CA LEU A 37 -10.91 0.05 -2.50
C LEU A 37 -10.52 -1.36 -2.93
N PRO A 38 -10.58 -1.68 -4.23
CA PRO A 38 -10.14 -2.98 -4.71
C PRO A 38 -8.69 -3.26 -4.27
N ASN A 39 -8.47 -4.42 -3.63
CA ASN A 39 -7.12 -4.88 -3.25
C ASN A 39 -6.17 -4.90 -4.46
N SER A 40 -6.69 -5.11 -5.67
CA SER A 40 -5.91 -5.07 -6.91
C SER A 40 -5.24 -3.71 -7.15
N PHE A 41 -5.89 -2.59 -6.80
CA PHE A 41 -5.26 -1.28 -6.94
C PHE A 41 -4.20 -1.04 -5.88
N ASP A 42 -4.48 -1.40 -4.63
CA ASP A 42 -3.52 -1.31 -3.50
C ASP A 42 -2.22 -2.04 -3.85
N LEU A 43 -2.32 -3.32 -4.19
CA LEU A 43 -1.18 -4.14 -4.60
C LEU A 43 -0.49 -3.60 -5.86
N LYS A 44 -1.25 -3.09 -6.84
CA LYS A 44 -0.67 -2.52 -8.06
C LYS A 44 0.22 -1.32 -7.74
N PHE A 45 -0.19 -0.44 -6.82
CA PHE A 45 0.63 0.71 -6.43
C PHE A 45 1.96 0.26 -5.81
N HIS A 46 1.94 -0.71 -4.90
CA HIS A 46 3.15 -1.25 -4.28
C HIS A 46 4.08 -1.94 -5.29
N LYS A 47 3.53 -2.65 -6.28
CA LYS A 47 4.31 -3.22 -7.39
C LYS A 47 4.99 -2.14 -8.23
N LEU A 48 4.28 -1.05 -8.55
CA LEU A 48 4.86 0.06 -9.31
C LEU A 48 6.03 0.72 -8.56
N ILE A 49 5.91 0.91 -7.24
CA ILE A 49 7.01 1.42 -6.42
C ILE A 49 8.22 0.47 -6.47
N ALA A 50 8.00 -0.83 -6.33
CA ALA A 50 9.07 -1.82 -6.38
C ALA A 50 9.79 -1.86 -7.76
N ARG A 51 9.02 -1.78 -8.85
CA ARG A 51 9.55 -1.69 -10.22
C ARG A 51 10.36 -0.40 -10.42
N ALA A 52 9.81 0.74 -10.01
CA ALA A 52 10.45 2.04 -10.13
C ALA A 52 11.73 2.18 -9.29
N ALA A 53 11.91 1.34 -8.27
CA ALA A 53 13.16 1.26 -7.51
C ALA A 53 14.36 0.75 -8.34
N ARG A 54 14.09 0.13 -9.51
CA ARG A 54 15.09 -0.45 -10.43
C ARG A 54 16.12 -1.29 -9.67
N ASN A 55 15.63 -2.12 -8.76
CA ASN A 55 16.42 -3.03 -7.94
C ASN A 55 15.81 -4.43 -8.04
N PRO A 56 16.39 -5.34 -8.85
CA PRO A 56 15.81 -6.66 -9.11
C PRO A 56 15.53 -7.50 -7.85
N ILE A 57 16.34 -7.33 -6.79
CA ILE A 57 16.15 -8.04 -5.53
C ILE A 57 14.90 -7.52 -4.81
N LEU A 58 14.71 -6.20 -4.75
CA LEU A 58 13.52 -5.62 -4.11
C LEU A 58 12.25 -5.90 -4.91
N GLU A 59 12.34 -5.90 -6.23
CA GLU A 59 11.22 -6.25 -7.12
C GLU A 59 10.78 -7.69 -6.88
N MET A 60 11.70 -8.66 -6.94
CA MET A 60 11.43 -10.08 -6.67
C MET A 60 10.85 -10.31 -5.26
N LEU A 61 11.41 -9.66 -4.24
CA LEU A 61 10.89 -9.76 -2.86
C LEU A 61 9.47 -9.19 -2.76
N SER A 62 9.20 -8.08 -3.46
CA SER A 62 7.89 -7.44 -3.44
C SER A 62 6.81 -8.33 -4.04
N GLU A 63 7.09 -9.02 -5.15
CA GLU A 63 6.12 -9.93 -5.77
C GLU A 63 5.65 -11.02 -4.80
N SER A 64 6.57 -11.70 -4.14
CA SER A 64 6.25 -12.78 -3.19
C SER A 64 5.53 -12.24 -1.94
N MET A 65 5.96 -11.08 -1.42
CA MET A 65 5.37 -10.53 -0.20
C MET A 65 4.00 -9.91 -0.43
N LEU A 66 3.75 -9.33 -1.60
CA LEU A 66 2.45 -8.75 -1.94
C LEU A 66 1.36 -9.81 -2.12
N GLU A 67 1.70 -11.02 -2.55
CA GLU A 67 0.76 -12.13 -2.58
C GLU A 67 0.32 -12.53 -1.15
N VAL A 68 1.26 -12.65 -0.23
CA VAL A 68 0.97 -12.92 1.19
C VAL A 68 0.16 -11.77 1.80
N ALA A 69 0.54 -10.51 1.51
CA ALA A 69 -0.19 -9.34 1.99
C ALA A 69 -1.65 -9.36 1.51
N SER A 70 -1.88 -9.68 0.23
CA SER A 70 -3.21 -9.84 -0.36
C SER A 70 -4.07 -10.81 0.44
N GLN A 71 -3.54 -11.98 0.81
CA GLN A 71 -4.27 -12.98 1.60
C GLN A 71 -4.60 -12.48 3.01
N VAL A 72 -3.70 -11.71 3.64
CA VAL A 72 -3.92 -11.13 4.97
C VAL A 72 -4.98 -10.04 4.96
N ILE A 73 -5.05 -9.24 3.89
CA ILE A 73 -6.02 -8.15 3.78
C ILE A 73 -7.36 -8.59 3.18
N THR A 74 -7.39 -9.75 2.50
CA THR A 74 -8.62 -10.36 1.98
C THR A 74 -9.51 -10.79 3.15
N GLY A 75 -10.62 -10.07 3.35
CA GLY A 75 -11.53 -10.23 4.49
C GLY A 75 -11.53 -9.05 5.47
N LEU A 76 -10.67 -8.05 5.26
CA LEU A 76 -10.80 -6.78 5.96
C LEU A 76 -11.89 -5.94 5.30
N HIS A 77 -12.78 -5.39 6.13
CA HIS A 77 -13.79 -4.42 5.71
C HIS A 77 -13.56 -3.08 6.44
N PRO A 78 -12.55 -2.30 6.03
CA PRO A 78 -12.28 -1.00 6.62
C PRO A 78 -13.42 -0.03 6.34
N SER A 79 -13.67 0.90 7.27
CA SER A 79 -14.58 2.02 7.02
C SER A 79 -14.06 2.92 5.89
N THR A 80 -14.95 3.62 5.20
CA THR A 80 -14.59 4.58 4.13
C THR A 80 -13.53 5.60 4.57
N ASP A 81 -13.55 6.08 5.81
CA ASP A 81 -12.53 7.02 6.31
C ASP A 81 -11.13 6.41 6.39
N VAL A 82 -11.04 5.11 6.70
CA VAL A 82 -9.78 4.38 6.67
C VAL A 82 -9.29 4.23 5.24
N LEU A 83 -10.19 3.92 4.30
CA LEU A 83 -9.85 3.84 2.87
C LEU A 83 -9.35 5.19 2.33
N LYS A 84 -10.04 6.30 2.65
CA LYS A 84 -9.60 7.66 2.30
C LYS A 84 -8.22 7.96 2.86
N HIS A 85 -7.95 7.54 4.09
CA HIS A 85 -6.63 7.72 4.70
C HIS A 85 -5.54 6.88 4.01
N VAL A 86 -5.84 5.64 3.61
CA VAL A 86 -4.91 4.80 2.83
C VAL A 86 -4.56 5.46 1.50
N VAL A 87 -5.56 5.89 0.73
CA VAL A 87 -5.32 6.58 -0.56
C VAL A 87 -4.56 7.88 -0.38
N LYS A 88 -4.83 8.64 0.70
CA LYS A 88 -4.04 9.84 1.05
C LYS A 88 -2.56 9.49 1.25
N ARG A 89 -2.25 8.40 1.96
CA ARG A 89 -0.86 7.97 2.16
C ARG A 89 -0.19 7.56 0.86
N HIS A 90 -0.88 6.83 -0.03
CA HIS A 90 -0.33 6.51 -1.35
C HIS A 90 -0.02 7.76 -2.17
N ARG A 91 -0.92 8.76 -2.14
CA ARG A 91 -0.69 10.05 -2.79
C ARG A 91 0.53 10.77 -2.23
N GLU A 92 0.69 10.83 -0.90
CA GLU A 92 1.88 11.42 -0.26
C GLU A 92 3.18 10.70 -0.66
N VAL A 93 3.17 9.36 -0.81
CA VAL A 93 4.32 8.61 -1.32
C VAL A 93 4.62 8.97 -2.76
N PHE A 94 3.60 8.96 -3.63
CA PHE A 94 3.76 9.30 -5.04
C PHE A 94 4.29 10.72 -5.24
N GLU A 95 3.76 11.70 -4.50
CA GLU A 95 4.24 13.08 -4.57
C GLU A 95 5.72 13.16 -4.19
N ALA A 96 6.14 12.44 -3.15
CA ALA A 96 7.55 12.36 -2.78
C ALA A 96 8.43 11.68 -3.86
N VAL A 97 7.91 10.67 -4.55
CA VAL A 97 8.61 10.00 -5.66
C VAL A 97 8.71 10.92 -6.87
N ARG A 98 7.60 11.56 -7.27
CA ARG A 98 7.52 12.52 -8.38
C ARG A 98 8.44 13.72 -8.17
N ASP A 99 8.51 14.22 -6.94
CA ASP A 99 9.33 15.38 -6.57
C ASP A 99 10.80 14.98 -6.30
N HIS A 100 11.18 13.73 -6.59
CA HIS A 100 12.51 13.16 -6.38
C HIS A 100 13.06 13.38 -4.96
N ASN A 101 12.19 13.21 -3.95
CA ASN A 101 12.53 13.36 -2.54
C ASN A 101 12.63 11.99 -1.83
N PRO A 102 13.82 11.35 -1.83
CA PRO A 102 14.00 10.00 -1.30
C PRO A 102 13.74 9.88 0.20
N ASP A 103 14.11 10.88 1.00
CA ASP A 103 13.91 10.84 2.45
C ASP A 103 12.43 10.96 2.80
N LEU A 104 11.69 11.81 2.10
CA LEU A 104 10.25 11.94 2.28
C LEU A 104 9.53 10.66 1.83
N ALA A 105 9.89 10.09 0.68
CA ALA A 105 9.30 8.86 0.17
C ALA A 105 9.47 7.71 1.17
N PHE A 106 10.68 7.56 1.73
CA PHE A 106 10.96 6.61 2.79
C PHE A 106 10.09 6.85 4.04
N ALA A 107 10.03 8.09 4.52
CA ALA A 107 9.35 8.43 5.76
C ALA A 107 7.82 8.23 5.66
N VAL A 108 7.21 8.62 4.54
CA VAL A 108 5.77 8.47 4.30
C VAL A 108 5.43 6.99 4.14
N MET A 109 6.18 6.23 3.33
CA MET A 109 5.94 4.79 3.15
C MET A 109 6.11 4.04 4.48
N SER A 110 7.13 4.37 5.28
CA SER A 110 7.30 3.79 6.62
C SER A 110 6.06 3.99 7.50
N ARG A 111 5.51 5.21 7.48
CA ARG A 111 4.32 5.55 8.25
C ARG A 111 3.08 4.80 7.77
N HIS A 112 2.90 4.71 6.46
CA HIS A 112 1.81 3.94 5.85
C HIS A 112 1.84 2.48 6.32
N ILE A 113 3.00 1.80 6.22
CA ILE A 113 3.14 0.41 6.64
C ILE A 113 2.88 0.23 8.14
N ILE A 114 3.35 1.16 8.99
CA ILE A 114 3.06 1.15 10.43
C ILE A 114 1.56 1.32 10.71
N ASP A 115 0.89 2.24 10.01
CA ASP A 115 -0.54 2.49 10.15
C ASP A 115 -1.35 1.24 9.79
N VAL A 116 -1.01 0.57 8.68
CA VAL A 116 -1.63 -0.71 8.27
C VAL A 116 -1.38 -1.80 9.31
N ARG A 117 -0.14 -1.99 9.76
CA ARG A 117 0.21 -2.98 10.79
C ARG A 117 -0.59 -2.78 12.08
N ASN A 118 -0.72 -1.54 12.54
CA ASN A 118 -1.45 -1.21 13.76
C ASN A 118 -2.96 -1.52 13.62
N ARG A 119 -3.54 -1.30 12.44
CA ARG A 119 -4.95 -1.66 12.16
C ARG A 119 -5.16 -3.18 12.17
N LEU A 120 -4.26 -3.94 11.54
CA LEU A 120 -4.29 -5.40 11.53
C LEU A 120 -4.22 -5.96 12.96
N ALA A 121 -3.33 -5.44 13.81
CA ALA A 121 -3.21 -5.85 15.20
C ALA A 121 -4.50 -5.61 16.01
N ARG A 122 -5.15 -4.45 15.81
CA ARG A 122 -6.41 -4.10 16.49
C ARG A 122 -7.58 -4.98 16.05
N GLN A 123 -7.60 -5.45 14.80
CA GLN A 123 -8.64 -6.37 14.33
C GLN A 123 -8.47 -7.79 14.86
N LYS A 124 -7.23 -8.30 14.94
CA LYS A 124 -6.97 -9.62 15.55
C LYS A 124 -7.41 -9.68 17.02
N GLY A 125 -7.28 -8.58 17.76
CA GLY A 125 -7.78 -8.48 19.14
C GLY A 125 -9.31 -8.36 19.28
N ARG A 126 -10.05 -8.17 18.18
CA ARG A 126 -11.52 -8.02 18.14
C ARG A 126 -12.25 -9.26 17.63
N GLN A 127 -11.57 -10.35 17.31
CA GLN A 127 -12.25 -11.59 16.91
C GLN A 127 -13.13 -12.10 18.07
N PRO A 128 -14.44 -12.35 17.87
CA PRO A 128 -15.27 -12.96 18.90
C PRO A 128 -14.73 -14.37 19.19
N LYS A 129 -14.56 -14.71 20.47
CA LYS A 129 -14.32 -16.10 20.88
C LYS A 129 -15.40 -16.96 20.24
N LEU A 130 -15.01 -17.86 19.34
CA LEU A 130 -15.88 -18.91 18.81
C LEU A 130 -16.59 -19.56 20.00
N ARG A 131 -17.91 -19.37 20.10
CA ARG A 131 -18.73 -20.06 21.09
C ARG A 131 -18.62 -21.55 20.77
N SER A 132 -17.86 -22.29 21.58
CA SER A 132 -17.82 -23.74 21.54
C SER A 132 -19.20 -24.25 21.88
N ASN A 133 -19.97 -24.65 20.88
CA ASN A 133 -21.21 -25.38 21.10
C ASN A 133 -20.80 -26.85 21.39
N LYS A 134 -20.56 -27.15 22.67
CA LYS A 134 -20.48 -28.55 23.12
C LYS A 134 -21.92 -29.07 23.18
N ARG A 135 -22.22 -30.02 22.29
CA ARG A 135 -23.32 -30.97 22.46
C ARG A 135 -22.92 -31.99 23.52
#